data_AF-A0A7Y7N077-F1
#
_entry.id   AF-A0A7Y7N077-F1
#
_cell.length_a   1.000
_cell.length_b   1.000
_cell.length_c   1.000
_cell.angle_alpha   90.00
_cell.angle_beta   90.00
_cell.angle_gamma   90.00
#
_symmetry.space_group_name_H-M   'P 1'
#
loop_
_entity.id
_entity.type
_entity.pdbx_description
1 polymer ?
#
loop_
_entity_poly.entity_id
_entity_poly.type
_entity_poly.pdbx_seq_one_letter_code
_entity_poly.pdbx_strand_id
1 'polypeptide(L)'
;MKAVLASVVLIAVNTFAISNVQAATGFNVEQLCKAGLALAIDKQPRGIKATSGKSNQRILLSLKDGDNDWDYRCDVNRGNKTIKLEARELKRNDKFLGQAIRYDVADAKRSVKVTMKKRKGSGVTSESYTARQLK
;
A
#
# COMPACT_ATOMS: atom_id res chain seq x y z
N MET A 1 38.93 59.75 -11.53
CA MET A 1 39.21 58.43 -10.92
C MET A 1 37.88 57.71 -10.76
N LYS A 2 37.76 56.50 -11.33
CA LYS A 2 36.51 55.73 -11.44
C LYS A 2 36.20 55.06 -10.09
N ALA A 3 35.04 55.33 -9.51
CA ALA A 3 34.51 54.52 -8.41
C ALA A 3 33.71 53.35 -9.03
N VAL A 4 34.21 52.14 -8.83
CA VAL A 4 33.58 50.90 -9.26
C VAL A 4 32.55 50.50 -8.21
N LEU A 5 31.27 50.49 -8.59
CA LEU A 5 30.20 49.89 -7.80
C LEU A 5 30.36 48.37 -7.80
N ALA A 6 30.72 47.80 -6.65
CA ALA A 6 30.73 46.36 -6.46
C ALA A 6 29.28 45.86 -6.28
N SER A 7 28.71 45.25 -7.33
CA SER A 7 27.45 44.52 -7.25
C SER A 7 27.62 43.26 -6.40
N VAL A 8 27.03 43.28 -5.19
CA VAL A 8 26.86 42.07 -4.38
C VAL A 8 25.66 41.31 -4.94
N VAL A 9 25.93 40.25 -5.70
CA VAL A 9 24.92 39.28 -6.12
C VAL A 9 24.61 38.39 -4.92
N LEU A 10 23.47 38.63 -4.25
CA LEU A 10 22.89 37.69 -3.31
C LEU A 10 22.37 36.47 -4.09
N ILE A 11 23.18 35.42 -4.17
CA ILE A 11 22.74 34.11 -4.65
C ILE A 11 21.84 33.53 -3.56
N ALA A 12 20.52 33.61 -3.77
CA ALA A 12 19.55 32.87 -2.97
C ALA A 12 19.78 31.37 -3.21
N VAL A 13 20.53 30.73 -2.30
CA VAL A 13 20.65 29.29 -2.26
C VAL A 13 19.28 28.77 -1.81
N ASN A 14 18.43 28.39 -2.77
CA ASN A 14 17.24 27.61 -2.49
C ASN A 14 17.71 26.28 -1.90
N THR A 15 17.85 26.24 -0.59
CA THR A 15 17.94 24.97 0.14
C THR A 15 16.64 24.25 -0.14
N PHE A 16 16.72 23.24 -1.02
CA PHE A 16 15.67 22.26 -1.19
C PHE A 16 15.43 21.63 0.18
N ALA A 17 14.47 22.18 0.91
CA ALA A 17 13.86 21.50 2.02
C ALA A 17 13.27 20.23 1.40
N ILE A 18 13.96 19.11 1.61
CA ILE A 18 13.44 17.79 1.34
C ILE A 18 12.31 17.63 2.34
N SER A 19 11.12 18.09 1.95
CA SER A 19 9.88 17.86 2.65
C SER A 19 9.76 16.35 2.77
N ASN A 20 10.00 15.83 3.97
CA ASN A 20 9.71 14.44 4.30
C ASN A 20 8.29 14.16 3.81
N VAL A 21 8.21 13.30 2.79
CA VAL A 21 7.03 13.00 1.99
C VAL A 21 5.83 12.88 2.92
N GLN A 22 4.94 13.86 2.84
CA GLN A 22 3.72 13.91 3.62
C GLN A 22 2.88 12.69 3.23
N ALA A 23 2.90 11.66 4.08
CA ALA A 23 2.13 10.44 3.93
C ALA A 23 0.64 10.71 4.23
N ALA A 24 0.01 11.56 3.43
CA ALA A 24 -1.43 11.60 3.23
C ALA A 24 -1.73 11.04 1.83
N THR A 25 -1.26 9.82 1.56
CA THR A 25 -1.49 9.10 0.31
C THR A 25 -2.82 8.35 0.37
N GLY A 26 -3.94 9.08 0.52
CA GLY A 26 -5.33 8.65 0.28
C GLY A 26 -5.91 7.50 1.11
N PHE A 27 -5.19 6.38 1.17
CA PHE A 27 -5.53 5.13 1.80
C PHE A 27 -4.53 4.82 2.92
N ASN A 28 -5.07 4.48 4.09
CA ASN A 28 -4.28 4.02 5.23
C ASN A 28 -3.75 2.59 4.98
N VAL A 29 -2.86 2.11 5.85
CA VAL A 29 -2.21 0.79 5.69
C VAL A 29 -3.26 -0.33 5.71
N GLU A 30 -4.23 -0.27 6.62
CA GLU A 30 -5.29 -1.28 6.74
C GLU A 30 -6.14 -1.39 5.47
N GLN A 31 -6.50 -0.26 4.87
CA GLN A 31 -7.26 -0.21 3.61
C GLN A 31 -6.47 -0.84 2.46
N LEU A 32 -5.18 -0.52 2.35
CA LEU A 32 -4.30 -1.12 1.34
C LEU A 32 -4.17 -2.63 1.55
N CYS A 33 -4.03 -3.07 2.79
CA CYS A 33 -3.98 -4.48 3.17
C CYS A 33 -5.28 -5.23 2.83
N LYS A 34 -6.44 -4.67 3.16
CA LYS A 34 -7.75 -5.23 2.79
C LYS A 34 -7.91 -5.34 1.28
N ALA A 35 -7.52 -4.30 0.53
CA ALA A 35 -7.57 -4.29 -0.93
C ALA A 35 -6.67 -5.37 -1.54
N GLY A 36 -5.43 -5.48 -1.05
CA GLY A 36 -4.47 -6.49 -1.52
C GLY A 36 -4.97 -7.91 -1.25
N LEU A 37 -5.43 -8.18 -0.02
CA LEU A 37 -5.97 -9.50 0.31
C LEU A 37 -7.23 -9.80 -0.50
N ALA A 38 -8.18 -8.86 -0.61
CA ALA A 38 -9.40 -9.03 -1.41
C ALA A 38 -9.12 -9.45 -2.85
N LEU A 39 -8.17 -8.80 -3.53
CA LEU A 39 -7.73 -9.20 -4.87
C LEU A 39 -7.13 -10.61 -4.88
N ALA A 40 -6.35 -10.94 -3.87
CA ALA A 40 -5.57 -12.18 -3.81
C ALA A 40 -6.45 -13.43 -3.64
N ILE A 41 -7.55 -13.31 -2.89
CA ILE A 41 -8.49 -14.40 -2.60
C ILE A 41 -9.82 -14.29 -3.36
N ASP A 42 -9.97 -13.26 -4.21
CA ASP A 42 -11.20 -12.98 -4.94
C ASP A 42 -12.44 -12.88 -4.03
N LYS A 43 -12.32 -12.06 -2.96
CA LYS A 43 -13.39 -11.81 -1.98
C LYS A 43 -13.66 -10.32 -1.83
N GLN A 44 -14.81 -9.99 -1.25
CA GLN A 44 -15.13 -8.60 -0.95
C GLN A 44 -14.29 -8.05 0.23
N PRO A 45 -13.69 -6.85 0.09
CA PRO A 45 -12.85 -6.29 1.15
C PRO A 45 -13.56 -6.03 2.48
N ARG A 46 -14.88 -5.79 2.46
CA ARG A 46 -15.69 -5.55 3.66
C ARG A 46 -15.78 -6.77 4.58
N GLY A 47 -15.53 -7.97 4.07
CA GLY A 47 -15.47 -9.21 4.86
C GLY A 47 -14.14 -9.42 5.58
N ILE A 48 -13.15 -8.54 5.38
CA ILE A 48 -11.81 -8.66 5.95
C ILE A 48 -11.70 -7.71 7.14
N LYS A 49 -11.43 -8.26 8.32
CA LYS A 49 -11.17 -7.48 9.54
C LYS A 49 -9.67 -7.20 9.63
N ALA A 50 -9.30 -5.96 9.87
CA ALA A 50 -7.91 -5.57 10.10
C ALA A 50 -7.71 -5.28 11.59
N THR A 51 -6.61 -5.74 12.16
CA THR A 51 -6.16 -5.37 13.51
C THR A 51 -4.72 -4.89 13.40
N SER A 52 -4.50 -3.63 13.73
CA SER A 52 -3.16 -3.04 13.82
C SER A 52 -2.53 -3.41 15.17
N GLY A 53 -1.43 -4.16 15.13
CA GLY A 53 -0.61 -4.39 16.33
C GLY A 53 0.00 -3.07 16.79
N LYS A 54 -0.12 -2.76 18.10
CA LYS A 54 0.64 -1.66 18.70
C LYS A 54 2.12 -2.02 18.61
N SER A 55 2.89 -1.25 17.85
CA SER A 55 4.32 -1.39 17.59
C SER A 55 4.68 -2.24 16.35
N ASN A 56 4.97 -1.53 15.25
CA ASN A 56 5.73 -1.96 14.08
C ASN A 56 4.99 -2.81 13.01
N GLN A 57 4.21 -2.07 12.20
CA GLN A 57 3.97 -2.22 10.75
C GLN A 57 3.21 -3.45 10.20
N ARG A 58 3.09 -4.56 10.93
CA ARG A 58 2.34 -5.73 10.47
C ARG A 58 0.87 -5.63 10.83
N ILE A 59 0.01 -5.50 9.82
CA ILE A 59 -1.45 -5.58 9.99
C ILE A 59 -1.86 -7.05 9.97
N LEU A 60 -2.60 -7.48 10.99
CA LEU A 60 -3.28 -8.77 10.98
C LEU A 60 -4.62 -8.61 10.25
N LEU A 61 -4.85 -9.43 9.23
CA LEU A 61 -6.09 -9.50 8.48
C LEU A 61 -6.77 -10.83 8.78
N SER A 62 -7.97 -10.78 9.34
CA SER A 62 -8.79 -11.96 9.58
C SER A 62 -9.92 -12.01 8.56
N LEU A 63 -10.05 -13.15 7.88
CA LEU A 63 -11.11 -13.45 6.94
C LEU A 63 -11.91 -14.64 7.47
N LYS A 64 -13.22 -14.45 7.62
CA LYS A 64 -14.13 -15.56 7.89
C LYS A 64 -14.65 -16.13 6.57
N ASP A 65 -14.39 -17.40 6.31
CA ASP A 65 -14.89 -18.12 5.13
C ASP A 65 -15.54 -19.43 5.55
N GLY A 66 -16.87 -19.41 5.70
CA GLY A 66 -17.63 -20.49 6.32
C GLY A 66 -17.26 -20.65 7.80
N ASP A 67 -16.89 -21.88 8.18
CA ASP A 67 -16.44 -22.23 9.54
C ASP A 67 -14.95 -21.93 9.78
N ASN A 68 -14.21 -21.52 8.75
CA ASN A 68 -12.78 -21.26 8.88
C ASN A 68 -12.51 -19.77 9.08
N ASP A 69 -11.73 -19.45 10.12
CA ASP A 69 -11.18 -18.12 10.35
C ASP A 69 -9.70 -18.10 9.97
N TRP A 70 -9.39 -17.27 8.97
CA TRP A 70 -8.08 -17.23 8.34
C TRP A 70 -7.34 -15.94 8.68
N ASP A 71 -6.14 -16.09 9.25
CA ASP A 71 -5.27 -14.97 9.59
C ASP A 71 -4.13 -14.78 8.59
N TYR A 72 -3.97 -13.54 8.10
CA TYR A 72 -2.88 -13.10 7.24
C TYR A 72 -2.15 -11.92 7.86
N ARG A 73 -0.83 -11.92 7.78
CA ARG A 73 -0.01 -10.73 8.02
C ARG A 73 0.12 -9.96 6.72
N CYS A 74 -0.02 -8.65 6.82
CA CYS A 74 0.17 -7.73 5.72
C CYS A 74 1.25 -6.71 6.04
N ASP A 75 2.19 -6.57 5.11
CA ASP A 75 3.25 -5.58 5.12
C ASP A 75 3.08 -4.64 3.91
N VAL A 76 3.05 -3.32 4.16
CA VAL A 76 2.91 -2.30 3.11
C VAL A 76 4.18 -1.50 3.00
N ASN A 77 4.78 -1.48 1.81
CA ASN A 77 5.91 -0.63 1.48
C ASN A 77 5.42 0.54 0.62
N ARG A 78 5.41 1.74 1.22
CA ARG A 78 4.96 2.96 0.53
C ARG A 78 5.99 3.50 -0.47
N GLY A 79 7.27 3.20 -0.30
CA GLY A 79 8.34 3.68 -1.18
C GLY A 79 8.28 3.05 -2.57
N ASN A 80 7.97 1.75 -2.64
CA ASN A 80 7.83 1.02 -3.92
C ASN A 80 6.37 0.68 -4.29
N LYS A 81 5.40 1.19 -3.51
CA LYS A 81 3.96 0.95 -3.65
C LYS A 81 3.59 -0.55 -3.76
N THR A 82 4.07 -1.34 -2.81
CA THR A 82 3.76 -2.78 -2.73
C THR A 82 3.11 -3.20 -1.42
N ILE A 83 2.32 -4.26 -1.49
CA ILE A 83 1.70 -4.99 -0.39
C ILE A 83 2.21 -6.42 -0.47
N LYS A 84 2.65 -6.97 0.67
CA LYS A 84 3.05 -8.37 0.81
C LYS A 84 2.14 -9.05 1.82
N LEU A 85 1.66 -10.24 1.46
CA LEU A 85 0.80 -11.07 2.32
C LEU A 85 1.53 -12.34 2.73
N GLU A 86 1.41 -12.68 4.01
CA GLU A 86 1.96 -13.89 4.62
C GLU A 86 0.85 -14.56 5.43
N ALA A 87 0.66 -15.88 5.30
CA ALA A 87 -0.27 -16.59 6.17
C ALA A 87 0.34 -16.69 7.58
N ARG A 88 -0.49 -16.57 8.61
CA ARG A 88 -0.04 -16.79 9.98
C ARG A 88 0.20 -18.27 10.27
N GLU A 89 -0.58 -19.14 9.65
CA GLU A 89 -0.45 -20.59 9.78
C GLU A 89 0.63 -21.13 8.83
N LEU A 90 1.66 -21.76 9.39
CA LEU A 90 2.85 -22.23 8.64
C LEU A 90 2.55 -23.30 7.59
N LYS A 91 1.45 -24.04 7.74
CA LYS A 91 1.07 -25.11 6.80
C LYS A 91 0.27 -24.60 5.62
N ARG A 92 -0.19 -23.35 5.63
CA ARG A 92 -1.00 -22.80 4.54
C ARG A 92 -0.13 -22.26 3.42
N ASN A 93 -0.26 -22.86 2.25
CA ASN A 93 0.47 -22.50 1.04
C ASN A 93 -0.50 -21.88 0.01
N ASP A 94 -1.15 -20.78 0.38
CA ASP A 94 -2.07 -20.15 -0.57
C ASP A 94 -1.29 -19.61 -1.77
N LYS A 95 -1.94 -19.65 -2.93
CA LYS A 95 -1.27 -19.40 -4.20
C LYS A 95 -0.69 -17.98 -4.32
N PHE A 96 -1.16 -17.02 -3.53
CA PHE A 96 -0.75 -15.63 -3.58
C PHE A 96 0.28 -15.25 -2.50
N LEU A 97 0.60 -16.13 -1.54
CA LEU A 97 1.56 -15.84 -0.49
C LEU A 97 2.96 -15.63 -1.08
N GLY A 98 3.69 -14.65 -0.54
CA GLY A 98 5.04 -14.30 -1.00
C GLY A 98 5.11 -13.52 -2.32
N GLN A 99 3.97 -13.31 -3.01
CA GLN A 99 3.92 -12.43 -4.17
C GLN A 99 3.82 -10.95 -3.75
N ALA A 100 4.49 -10.08 -4.49
CA ALA A 100 4.32 -8.63 -4.33
C ALA A 100 3.08 -8.17 -5.09
N ILE A 101 2.11 -7.62 -4.36
CA ILE A 101 0.92 -6.98 -4.91
C ILE A 101 1.25 -5.50 -5.05
N ARG A 102 1.16 -4.94 -6.26
CA ARG A 102 1.35 -3.51 -6.49
C ARG A 102 0.04 -2.77 -6.24
N TYR A 103 0.13 -1.54 -5.76
CA TYR A 103 -1.03 -0.66 -5.68
C TYR A 103 -0.73 0.70 -6.31
N ASP A 104 -1.76 1.31 -6.89
CA ASP A 104 -1.71 2.69 -7.33
C ASP A 104 -2.97 3.43 -6.87
N VAL A 105 -2.77 4.67 -6.39
CA VAL A 105 -3.86 5.49 -5.86
C VAL A 105 -4.27 6.46 -6.98
N ALA A 106 -5.47 6.25 -7.50
CA ALA A 106 -6.00 6.96 -8.65
C ALA A 106 -7.15 7.92 -8.26
N ASP A 107 -7.72 8.58 -9.28
CA ASP A 107 -8.93 9.40 -9.17
C ASP A 107 -8.88 10.40 -8.01
N ALA A 108 -7.86 11.28 -8.00
CA ALA A 108 -7.65 12.26 -6.94
C ALA A 108 -7.68 11.66 -5.51
N LYS A 109 -7.17 10.43 -5.34
CA LYS A 109 -7.15 9.66 -4.09
C LYS A 109 -8.49 9.03 -3.66
N ARG A 110 -9.46 8.90 -4.57
CA ARG A 110 -10.78 8.30 -4.30
C ARG A 110 -10.80 6.78 -4.49
N SER A 111 -9.89 6.25 -5.31
CA SER A 111 -9.77 4.83 -5.59
C SER A 111 -8.33 4.34 -5.47
N VAL A 112 -8.17 3.07 -5.12
CA VAL A 112 -6.91 2.35 -5.16
C VAL A 112 -7.07 1.16 -6.10
N LYS A 113 -6.23 1.12 -7.13
CA LYS A 113 -6.09 -0.05 -8.01
C LYS A 113 -5.00 -0.94 -7.45
N VAL A 114 -5.32 -2.19 -7.14
CA VAL A 114 -4.34 -3.21 -6.77
C VAL A 114 -4.11 -4.15 -7.94
N THR A 115 -2.90 -4.67 -8.08
CA THR A 115 -2.51 -5.51 -9.22
C THR A 115 -1.51 -6.57 -8.77
N MET A 116 -1.72 -7.83 -9.17
CA MET A 116 -0.80 -8.92 -8.91
C MET A 116 -0.60 -9.79 -10.17
N LYS A 117 0.53 -10.49 -10.25
CA LYS A 117 0.76 -11.45 -11.34
C LYS A 117 -0.16 -12.66 -11.18
N LYS A 118 -0.66 -13.18 -12.30
CA LYS A 118 -1.34 -14.48 -12.29
C LYS A 118 -0.28 -15.56 -12.07
N ARG A 119 -0.55 -16.52 -11.18
CA ARG A 119 0.40 -17.63 -10.91
C ARG A 119 0.39 -18.68 -12.02
N LYS A 120 -0.72 -18.83 -12.74
CA LYS A 120 -0.86 -19.70 -13.91
C LYS A 120 -1.19 -18.84 -15.13
N GLY A 121 -0.46 -19.06 -16.22
CA GLY A 121 -0.58 -18.30 -17.47
C GLY A 121 0.19 -16.96 -17.45
N SER A 122 0.27 -16.32 -18.61
CA SER A 122 0.82 -14.98 -18.76
C SER A 122 -0.22 -13.93 -18.38
N GLY A 123 0.15 -12.96 -17.54
CA GLY A 123 -0.64 -11.76 -17.30
C GLY A 123 -0.73 -11.32 -15.84
N VAL A 124 -1.54 -10.29 -15.62
CA VAL A 124 -1.84 -9.71 -14.31
C VAL A 124 -3.34 -9.77 -14.04
N THR A 125 -3.71 -9.79 -12.78
CA THR A 125 -5.07 -9.49 -12.33
C THR A 125 -5.06 -8.18 -11.56
N SER A 126 -6.11 -7.38 -11.71
CA SER A 126 -6.21 -6.08 -11.06
C SER A 126 -7.65 -5.73 -10.75
N GLU A 127 -7.85 -5.09 -9.60
CA GLU A 127 -9.17 -4.64 -9.13
C GLU A 127 -9.02 -3.23 -8.55
N SER A 128 -10.09 -2.43 -8.61
CA SER A 128 -10.10 -1.08 -8.04
C SER A 128 -11.11 -0.98 -6.89
N TYR A 129 -10.69 -0.39 -5.78
CA TYR A 129 -11.50 -0.24 -4.59
C TYR A 129 -11.57 1.21 -4.15
N THR A 130 -12.73 1.62 -3.66
CA THR A 130 -12.94 2.92 -3.02
C THR A 130 -12.66 2.85 -1.54
N ALA A 131 -12.34 3.98 -0.91
CA ALA A 131 -12.14 4.04 0.55
C ALA A 131 -13.37 3.51 1.32
N ARG A 132 -14.59 3.69 0.80
CA ARG A 132 -15.85 3.22 1.41
C ARG A 132 -15.98 1.69 1.38
N GLN A 133 -15.39 1.00 0.41
CA GLN A 133 -15.36 -0.46 0.38
C GLN A 133 -14.33 -1.05 1.34
N LEU A 134 -13.35 -0.24 1.76
CA LEU A 134 -12.22 -0.66 2.58
C LEU A 134 -12.31 -0.20 4.05
N LYS A 135 -13.38 0.49 4.43
CA LYS A 135 -13.66 0.83 5.83
C LYS A 135 -13.88 -0.44 6.64
#